data_AF-A0A0F2Q3A2-F1
#
_entry.id   AF-A0A0F2Q3A2-F1
#
_cell.length_a   1.000
_cell.length_b   1.000
_cell.length_c   1.000
_cell.angle_alpha   90.00
_cell.angle_beta   90.00
_cell.angle_gamma   90.00
#
_symmetry.space_group_name_H-M   'P 1'
#
loop_
_entity.id
_entity.type
_entity.pdbx_description
1 polymer ?
#
loop_
_entity_poly.entity_id
_entity_poly.type
_entity_poly.pdbx_seq_one_letter_code
_entity_poly.pdbx_strand_id
1 'polypeptide(L)' 'MYKSFEEMPVWQKAFDLADKIYDFTEEFPKAEMYSLCDQLKRSAVSVSANVAESFGRQHTSDKINFY' A
#
# COMPACT_ATOMS: atom_id res chain seq x y z
N MET A 1 11.54 19.34 -0.71
CA MET A 1 10.13 18.94 -0.56
C MET A 1 9.79 18.10 -1.77
N TYR A 2 9.25 16.89 -1.59
CA TYR A 2 8.82 16.05 -2.70
C TYR A 2 7.72 16.77 -3.48
N LYS A 3 7.75 16.66 -4.80
CA LYS A 3 6.76 17.19 -5.75
C LYS A 3 5.65 16.16 -6.06
N SER A 4 5.95 14.87 -5.87
CA SER A 4 5.02 13.76 -6.00
C SER A 4 5.21 12.77 -4.83
N PHE A 5 4.15 12.06 -4.44
CA PHE A 5 4.26 10.96 -3.48
C PHE A 5 5.15 9.82 -4.01
N GLU A 6 5.26 9.68 -5.32
CA GLU A 6 6.09 8.64 -5.97
C GLU A 6 7.60 8.84 -5.70
N GLU A 7 8.02 10.07 -5.38
CA GLU A 7 9.41 10.36 -5.00
C GLU A 7 9.71 9.97 -3.55
N MET A 8 8.68 9.64 -2.75
CA MET A 8 8.84 9.31 -1.34
C MET A 8 9.35 7.87 -1.18
N PRO A 9 10.49 7.64 -0.49
CA PRO A 9 11.02 6.29 -0.28
C PRO A 9 10.05 5.35 0.45
N VAL A 10 9.18 5.89 1.30
CA VAL A 10 8.16 5.09 2.00
C VAL A 10 7.07 4.59 1.04
N TRP A 11 6.67 5.42 0.06
CA TRP A 11 5.69 5.00 -0.95
C TRP A 11 6.30 3.92 -1.86
N GLN A 12 7.53 4.12 -2.33
CA GLN A 12 8.24 3.15 -3.18
C GLN A 12 8.36 1.79 -2.49
N LYS A 13 8.78 1.77 -1.22
CA LYS A 13 8.87 0.53 -0.43
C LYS A 13 7.51 -0.13 -0.20
N ALA A 14 6.45 0.65 0.02
CA ALA A 14 5.10 0.11 0.16
C ALA A 14 4.58 -0.50 -1.16
N PHE A 15 4.89 0.15 -2.29
CA PHE A 15 4.58 -0.35 -3.62
C PHE A 15 5.32 -1.67 -3.90
N ASP A 16 6.65 -1.70 -3.69
CA ASP A 16 7.48 -2.91 -3.85
C ASP A 16 7.03 -4.05 -2.94
N LEU A 17 6.54 -3.74 -1.73
CA LEU A 17 5.99 -4.73 -0.82
C LEU A 17 4.68 -5.32 -1.35
N ALA A 18 3.81 -4.49 -1.94
CA ALA A 18 2.59 -4.96 -2.56
C ALA A 18 2.88 -5.95 -3.69
N ASP A 19 3.82 -5.64 -4.59
CA ASP A 19 4.24 -6.56 -5.66
C ASP A 19 4.72 -7.91 -5.10
N LYS A 20 5.58 -7.88 -4.07
CA LYS A 20 6.04 -9.12 -3.41
C LYS A 20 4.91 -9.92 -2.77
N ILE A 21 3.90 -9.26 -2.21
CA ILE A 21 2.73 -9.93 -1.64
C ILE A 21 1.87 -10.55 -2.76
N TYR A 22 1.73 -9.87 -3.89
CA TYR A 22 1.05 -10.43 -5.05
C TYR A 22 1.73 -11.72 -5.50
N ASP A 23 3.05 -11.69 -5.71
CA ASP A 23 3.85 -12.86 -6.09
C ASP A 23 3.75 -13.99 -5.04
N PHE A 24 3.91 -13.66 -3.75
CA PHE A 24 3.84 -14.63 -2.66
C PHE A 24 2.49 -15.35 -2.57
N THR A 25 1.39 -14.61 -2.82
CA THR A 25 0.05 -15.20 -2.77
C THR A 25 -0.31 -16.07 -3.98
N GLU A 26 0.52 -16.12 -5.03
CA GLU A 26 0.32 -17.03 -6.17
C GLU A 26 0.56 -18.49 -5.78
N GLU A 27 1.40 -18.73 -4.77
CA GLU A 27 1.73 -20.08 -4.27
C GLU A 27 0.63 -20.67 -3.37
N PHE A 28 -0.41 -19.90 -3.06
CA PHE A 28 -1.44 -20.32 -2.12
C PHE A 28 -2.42 -21.31 -2.76
N PRO A 29 -3.03 -22.22 -1.96
CA PRO A 29 -4.11 -23.07 -2.44
C PRO A 29 -5.27 -22.24 -2.98
N LYS A 30 -5.91 -22.71 -4.06
CA LYS A 30 -7.09 -22.03 -4.66
C LYS A 30 -8.22 -21.75 -3.65
N ALA A 31 -8.33 -22.56 -2.60
CA ALA A 31 -9.31 -22.36 -1.53
C ALA A 31 -9.13 -21.02 -0.79
N GLU A 32 -7.91 -20.47 -0.73
CA GLU A 32 -7.61 -19.21 -0.04
C GLU A 32 -7.75 -17.97 -0.91
N MET A 33 -8.07 -18.13 -2.21
CA MET A 33 -8.11 -17.04 -3.18
C MET A 33 -9.02 -15.88 -2.74
N TYR A 34 -10.22 -16.20 -2.25
CA TYR A 34 -11.21 -15.21 -1.78
C TYR A 34 -11.19 -15.01 -0.26
N SER A 35 -10.16 -15.55 0.40
CA SER A 35 -9.96 -15.48 1.85
C SER A 35 -8.65 -14.75 2.11
N LEU A 36 -7.58 -15.48 2.43
CA LEU A 36 -6.33 -14.91 2.84
C LEU A 36 -5.63 -14.15 1.70
N CYS A 37 -5.70 -14.62 0.45
CA CYS A 37 -5.09 -13.91 -0.68
C CYS A 37 -5.72 -12.52 -0.90
N ASP A 38 -7.06 -12.42 -0.91
CA ASP A 38 -7.74 -11.13 -1.08
C ASP A 38 -7.41 -10.17 0.06
N GLN A 39 -7.43 -10.64 1.31
CA GLN A 39 -7.10 -9.83 2.47
C GLN A 39 -5.65 -9.31 2.44
N LEU A 40 -4.69 -10.16 2.08
CA LEU A 40 -3.29 -9.78 1.98
C LEU A 40 -3.05 -8.78 0.84
N LYS A 41 -3.55 -9.04 -0.36
CA LYS A 41 -3.39 -8.13 -1.50
C LYS A 41 -3.98 -6.74 -1.22
N ARG A 42 -5.21 -6.69 -0.67
CA ARG A 42 -5.88 -5.43 -0.37
C ARG A 42 -5.21 -4.65 0.74
N SER A 43 -4.78 -5.32 1.80
CA SER A 43 -4.06 -4.67 2.90
C SER A 43 -2.70 -4.12 2.44
N ALA A 44 -1.98 -4.85 1.58
CA ALA A 44 -0.70 -4.40 1.03
C ALA A 44 -0.84 -3.13 0.18
N VAL A 45 -1.77 -3.12 -0.78
CA VAL A 45 -2.03 -1.96 -1.65
C VAL A 45 -2.52 -0.75 -0.85
N SER A 46 -3.26 -0.98 0.25
CA SER A 46 -3.74 0.09 1.12
C SER A 46 -2.61 0.96 1.68
N VAL A 47 -1.41 0.40 1.93
CA VAL A 47 -0.30 1.17 2.50
C VAL A 47 0.16 2.27 1.55
N SER A 48 0.46 1.94 0.29
CA SER A 48 0.89 2.94 -0.71
C SER A 48 -0.24 3.91 -1.05
N ALA A 49 -1.49 3.45 -1.06
CA ALA A 49 -2.67 4.29 -1.26
C ALA A 49 -2.84 5.34 -0.15
N ASN A 50 -2.70 4.96 1.12
CA ASN A 50 -2.79 5.90 2.26
C ASN A 50 -1.67 6.94 2.23
N VAL A 51 -0.45 6.55 1.82
CA VAL A 51 0.67 7.50 1.64
C VAL A 51 0.35 8.50 0.51
N ALA A 52 -0.16 8.03 -0.62
CA ALA A 52 -0.54 8.89 -1.74
C ALA A 52 -1.69 9.84 -1.38
N GLU A 53 -2.72 9.34 -0.68
CA GLU A 53 -3.83 10.14 -0.19
C GLU A 53 -3.34 11.24 0.76
N SER A 54 -2.49 10.89 1.73
CA SER A 54 -1.90 11.82 2.69
C SER A 54 -1.08 12.93 2.05
N PHE A 55 -0.35 12.59 0.99
CA PHE A 55 0.45 13.56 0.25
C PHE A 55 -0.43 14.65 -0.38
N GLY A 56 -1.61 14.27 -0.89
CA GLY A 56 -2.58 15.20 -1.47
C GLY A 56 -3.31 16.10 -0.48
N ARG A 57 -3.26 15.81 0.82
CA ARG A 57 -3.95 16.60 1.86
C ARG A 57 -3.19 17.87 2.23
N GLN A 58 -3.90 18.99 2.37
CA GLN A 58 -3.31 20.31 2.60
C GLN A 58 -2.98 20.59 4.08
N HIS A 59 -3.74 20.05 5.03
CA HIS A 59 -3.51 20.32 6.46
C HIS A 59 -2.69 19.22 7.15
N THR A 60 -1.73 19.62 7.97
CA THR A 60 -0.86 18.71 8.72
C THR A 60 -1.64 17.81 9.68
N SER A 61 -2.74 18.31 10.26
CA SER A 61 -3.65 17.55 11.13
C SER A 61 -4.30 16.37 10.40
N ASP A 62 -4.58 16.51 9.10
CA ASP A 62 -5.23 15.45 8.32
C ASP A 62 -4.25 14.36 7.89
N LYS A 63 -2.94 14.66 7.91
CA LYS A 63 -1.87 13.71 7.56
C LYS A 63 -1.61 12.70 8.69
N ILE A 64 -1.78 13.08 9.95
CA ILE A 64 -1.50 12.23 11.13
C ILE A 64 -2.40 10.99 11.17
N ASN A 65 -3.60 11.04 10.59
CA ASN A 65 -4.51 9.89 10.60
C ASN A 65 -4.09 8.76 9.63
N PHE A 66 -3.07 8.97 8.80
CA PHE A 66 -2.70 8.09 7.70
C PHE A 66 -1.20 7.69 7.68
N TYR A 67 -0.38 8.29 8.56
CA TYR A 67 1.01 7.91 8.83
C TYR A 67 1.10 7.18 10.17
#